data_AF-A0A9D6NWT1-F1
#
_entry.id   AF-A0A9D6NWT1-F1
#
_cell.length_a   1.000
_cell.length_b   1.000
_cell.length_c   1.000
_cell.angle_alpha   90.00
_cell.angle_beta   90.00
_cell.angle_gamma   90.00
#
_symmetry.space_group_name_H-M   'P 1'
#
loop_
_entity.id
_entity.type
_entity.pdbx_description
1 polymer ?
#
loop_
_entity_poly.entity_id
_entity_poly.type
_entity_poly.pdbx_seq_one_letter_code
_entity_poly.pdbx_strand_id
1 'polypeptide(L)'
;MEPYRRRRRERASAPNILTQLGIALAGLWRLLFGKKQAPIDRVRIVAKFGEIEALLAHGDGATASQAVLQADSLLDEVMRAVGGRGETFADRFRSLEGRFDRALYQQIWEEHKLRNTIAHEHPNITAAQGRQAVQVFRRAASRLGAL
;
A
#
# COMPACT_ATOMS: atom_id res chain seq x y z
N MET A 1 -47.32 -30.45 10.82
CA MET A 1 -46.27 -31.27 10.19
C MET A 1 -45.06 -30.36 10.06
N GLU A 2 -44.15 -30.39 11.04
CA GLU A 2 -43.09 -29.37 11.24
C GLU A 2 -41.71 -29.99 10.97
N PRO A 3 -40.91 -29.54 9.98
CA PRO A 3 -39.56 -30.04 9.81
C PRO A 3 -38.52 -29.13 10.48
N TYR A 4 -38.09 -29.62 11.63
CA TYR A 4 -36.74 -29.62 12.18
C TYR A 4 -35.58 -29.25 11.21
N ARG A 5 -34.93 -28.10 11.45
CA ARG A 5 -33.54 -27.84 11.02
C ARG A 5 -32.66 -27.56 12.23
N ARG A 6 -31.90 -28.57 12.66
CA ARG A 6 -30.82 -28.42 13.65
C ARG A 6 -29.75 -27.47 13.10
N ARG A 7 -29.60 -26.30 13.72
CA ARG A 7 -28.37 -25.51 13.63
C ARG A 7 -27.31 -26.20 14.49
N ARG A 8 -26.39 -26.93 13.85
CA ARG A 8 -25.14 -27.36 14.48
C ARG A 8 -24.30 -26.10 14.73
N ARG A 9 -24.43 -25.51 15.93
CA ARG A 9 -23.48 -24.49 16.40
C ARG A 9 -22.16 -25.21 16.67
N GLU A 10 -21.23 -25.15 15.73
CA GLU A 10 -19.83 -25.43 16.00
C GLU A 10 -19.37 -24.43 17.08
N ARG A 11 -19.02 -24.94 18.26
CA ARG A 11 -18.45 -24.13 19.33
C ARG A 11 -17.05 -23.74 18.86
N ALA A 12 -16.83 -22.47 18.52
CA ALA A 12 -15.48 -21.93 18.42
C ALA A 12 -14.81 -22.15 19.78
N SER A 13 -13.75 -22.97 19.82
CA SER A 13 -12.98 -23.20 21.04
C SER A 13 -12.34 -21.89 21.49
N ALA A 14 -12.57 -21.51 22.75
CA ALA A 14 -11.94 -20.34 23.35
C ALA A 14 -10.41 -20.52 23.36
N PRO A 15 -9.64 -19.47 23.07
CA PRO A 15 -8.18 -19.56 23.03
C PRO A 15 -7.64 -19.95 24.42
N ASN A 16 -6.88 -21.04 24.44
CA ASN A 16 -6.17 -21.59 25.60
C ASN A 16 -5.05 -20.65 26.11
N ILE A 17 -4.74 -20.74 27.41
CA ILE A 17 -3.82 -19.83 28.14
C ILE A 17 -2.44 -19.72 27.48
N LEU A 18 -1.93 -20.81 26.92
CA LEU A 18 -0.66 -20.84 26.15
C LEU A 18 -0.70 -19.91 24.93
N THR A 19 -1.83 -19.83 24.24
CA THR A 19 -2.04 -18.96 23.07
C THR A 19 -2.14 -17.49 23.48
N GLN A 20 -2.75 -17.20 24.63
CA GLN A 20 -2.80 -15.85 25.19
C GLN A 20 -1.41 -15.36 25.66
N LEU A 21 -0.63 -16.23 26.28
CA LEU A 21 0.76 -15.93 26.68
C LEU A 21 1.65 -15.66 25.46
N GLY A 22 1.48 -16.41 24.36
CA GLY A 22 2.19 -16.15 23.10
C GLY A 22 1.87 -14.79 22.48
N ILE A 23 0.60 -14.36 22.52
CA ILE A 23 0.18 -13.03 22.04
C ILE A 23 0.75 -11.92 22.94
N ALA A 24 0.73 -12.11 24.26
CA ALA A 24 1.29 -11.16 25.23
C ALA A 24 2.82 -11.02 25.06
N LEU A 25 3.54 -12.12 24.88
CA LEU A 25 4.98 -12.13 24.60
C LEU A 25 5.31 -11.48 23.26
N ALA A 26 4.54 -11.75 22.20
CA ALA A 26 4.70 -11.09 20.91
C ALA A 26 4.43 -9.57 20.99
N GLY A 27 3.42 -9.16 21.77
CA GLY A 27 3.13 -7.76 22.06
C GLY A 27 4.27 -7.06 22.80
N LEU A 28 4.80 -7.71 23.85
CA LEU A 28 5.95 -7.23 24.62
C LEU A 28 7.21 -7.15 23.76
N TRP A 29 7.46 -8.14 22.90
CA TRP A 29 8.61 -8.15 21.99
C TRP A 29 8.51 -7.04 20.94
N ARG A 30 7.31 -6.77 20.40
CA ARG A 30 7.07 -5.65 19.48
C ARG A 30 7.26 -4.29 20.16
N LEU A 31 6.98 -4.21 21.46
CA LEU A 31 7.16 -3.01 22.28
C LEU A 31 8.64 -2.77 22.64
N LEU A 32 9.39 -3.84 22.88
CA LEU A 32 10.81 -3.79 23.24
C LEU A 32 11.75 -3.66 22.01
N PHE A 33 11.37 -4.24 20.86
CA PHE A 33 12.21 -4.32 19.65
C PHE A 33 11.57 -3.70 18.40
N GLY A 34 10.50 -2.92 18.55
CA GLY A 34 9.88 -2.20 17.45
C GLY A 34 10.88 -1.23 16.80
N LYS A 35 11.26 -1.48 15.54
CA LYS A 35 12.12 -0.57 14.77
C LYS A 35 11.46 0.82 14.72
N LYS A 36 12.15 1.84 15.23
CA LYS A 36 11.74 3.24 15.00
C LYS A 36 11.77 3.49 13.50
N GLN A 37 10.64 3.91 12.93
CA GLN A 37 10.56 4.31 11.53
C GLN A 37 11.53 5.48 11.32
N ALA A 38 12.42 5.39 10.32
CA ALA A 38 13.33 6.46 9.99
C ALA A 38 12.54 7.70 9.52
N PRO A 39 13.01 8.93 9.80
CA PRO A 39 12.36 10.14 9.32
C PRO A 39 12.30 10.15 7.79
N ILE A 40 11.26 10.78 7.23
CA ILE A 40 11.08 10.88 5.77
C ILE A 40 12.21 11.73 5.18
N ASP A 41 13.02 11.10 4.33
CA ASP A 41 14.01 11.79 3.50
C ASP A 41 13.32 12.41 2.27
N ARG A 42 12.80 13.63 2.43
CA ARG A 42 12.09 14.37 1.38
C ARG A 42 12.95 14.58 0.14
N VAL A 43 14.24 14.86 0.33
CA VAL A 43 15.17 15.12 -0.78
C VAL A 43 15.27 13.88 -1.68
N ARG A 44 15.42 12.70 -1.07
CA ARG A 44 15.41 11.44 -1.81
C ARG A 44 14.08 11.17 -2.50
N ILE A 45 12.94 11.41 -1.84
CA ILE A 45 11.62 11.18 -2.43
C ILE A 45 11.39 12.09 -3.64
N VAL A 46 11.72 13.39 -3.54
CA VAL A 46 11.62 14.35 -4.65
C VAL A 46 12.52 13.92 -5.82
N ALA A 47 13.78 13.57 -5.54
CA ALA A 47 14.72 13.12 -6.56
C ALA A 47 14.21 11.85 -7.27
N LYS A 48 13.70 10.88 -6.51
CA LYS A 48 13.16 9.63 -7.07
C LYS A 48 11.94 9.85 -7.95
N PHE A 49 11.00 10.73 -7.57
CA PHE A 49 9.90 11.07 -8.48
C PHE A 49 10.41 11.74 -9.76
N GLY A 50 11.44 12.60 -9.68
CA GLY A 50 12.05 13.20 -10.87
C GLY A 50 12.67 12.17 -11.82
N GLU A 51 13.37 11.16 -11.28
CA GLU A 51 13.90 10.03 -12.06
C GLU A 51 12.77 9.24 -12.74
N ILE A 52 11.69 8.94 -12.00
CA ILE A 52 10.52 8.21 -12.52
C ILE A 52 9.82 9.00 -13.63
N GLU A 53 9.69 10.32 -13.46
CA GLU A 53 9.09 11.20 -14.48
C GLU A 53 9.97 11.28 -15.73
N ALA A 54 11.30 11.24 -15.58
CA ALA A 54 12.23 11.21 -16.71
C ALA A 54 12.11 9.92 -17.55
N LEU A 55 11.84 8.77 -16.91
CA LEU A 55 11.54 7.52 -17.62
C LEU A 55 10.38 7.71 -18.61
N LEU A 56 9.33 8.41 -18.21
CA LEU A 56 8.14 8.65 -19.03
C LEU A 56 8.39 9.56 -20.25
N ALA A 57 9.52 10.26 -20.31
CA ALA A 57 9.87 11.14 -21.43
C ALA A 57 10.27 10.36 -22.69
N HIS A 58 10.77 9.13 -22.56
CA HIS A 58 11.25 8.32 -23.69
C HIS A 58 10.14 7.53 -24.41
N GLY A 59 8.90 7.60 -23.91
CA GLY A 59 7.69 7.31 -24.67
C GLY A 59 7.40 5.84 -24.99
N ASP A 60 8.27 4.89 -24.63
CA ASP A 60 7.98 3.47 -24.82
C ASP A 60 7.08 2.91 -23.70
N GLY A 61 6.30 1.88 -24.03
CA GLY A 61 5.28 1.36 -23.12
C GLY A 61 5.84 0.50 -21.99
N ALA A 62 7.02 -0.09 -22.16
CA ALA A 62 7.69 -0.88 -21.12
C ALA A 62 8.24 0.04 -20.02
N THR A 63 8.82 1.17 -20.40
CA THR A 63 9.31 2.22 -19.52
C THR A 63 8.14 2.88 -18.78
N ALA A 64 6.99 3.07 -19.43
CA ALA A 64 5.77 3.52 -18.77
C ALA A 64 5.32 2.53 -17.68
N SER A 65 5.30 1.22 -17.98
CA SER A 65 4.98 0.19 -16.99
C SER A 65 5.97 0.17 -15.82
N GLN A 66 7.28 0.31 -16.10
CA GLN A 66 8.32 0.40 -15.08
C GLN A 66 8.15 1.64 -14.18
N ALA A 67 7.83 2.80 -14.75
CA ALA A 67 7.59 4.03 -14.00
C ALA A 67 6.43 3.88 -12.99
N VAL A 68 5.35 3.20 -13.37
CA VAL A 68 4.22 2.91 -12.48
C VAL A 68 4.61 1.99 -11.33
N LEU A 69 5.36 0.92 -11.59
CA LEU A 69 5.86 0.01 -10.56
C LEU A 69 6.75 0.73 -9.54
N GLN A 70 7.65 1.59 -10.03
CA GLN A 70 8.56 2.35 -9.16
C GLN A 70 7.81 3.40 -8.33
N ALA A 71 6.85 4.11 -8.91
CA ALA A 71 6.08 5.11 -8.19
C ALA A 71 5.18 4.52 -7.09
N ASP A 72 4.55 3.36 -7.34
CA ASP A 72 3.77 2.64 -6.32
C ASP A 72 4.66 2.16 -5.16
N SER A 73 5.83 1.60 -5.48
CA SER A 73 6.83 1.20 -4.47
C SER A 73 7.28 2.39 -3.62
N LEU A 74 7.55 3.54 -4.26
CA LEU A 74 7.94 4.76 -3.56
C LEU A 74 6.83 5.30 -2.65
N LEU A 75 5.57 5.24 -3.10
CA LEU A 75 4.42 5.60 -2.28
C LEU A 75 4.28 4.65 -1.07
N ASP A 76 4.51 3.35 -1.25
CA ASP A 76 4.51 2.38 -0.15
C ASP A 76 5.57 2.70 0.90
N GLU A 77 6.78 3.08 0.48
CA GLU A 77 7.84 3.56 1.38
C GLU A 77 7.39 4.79 2.16
N VAL A 78 6.77 5.77 1.48
CA VAL A 78 6.23 6.97 2.13
C VAL A 78 5.15 6.61 3.16
N MET A 79 4.22 5.71 2.81
CA MET A 79 3.17 5.24 3.70
C MET A 79 3.74 4.58 4.95
N ARG A 80 4.80 3.76 4.81
CA ARG A 80 5.51 3.17 5.96
C ARG A 80 6.11 4.25 6.85
N ALA A 81 6.79 5.22 6.25
CA ALA A 81 7.48 6.27 6.99
C ALA A 81 6.52 7.19 7.78
N VAL A 82 5.29 7.41 7.29
CA VAL A 82 4.24 8.15 8.03
C VAL A 82 3.46 7.29 9.04
N GLY A 83 3.84 6.02 9.23
CA GLY A 83 3.21 5.13 10.22
C GLY A 83 2.01 4.33 9.70
N GLY A 84 1.87 4.15 8.39
CA GLY A 84 0.90 3.23 7.80
C GLY A 84 1.10 1.81 8.34
N ARG A 85 0.00 1.17 8.74
CA ARG A 85 -0.02 -0.15 9.43
C ARG A 85 -0.42 -1.26 8.48
N GLY A 86 0.12 -2.47 8.68
CA GLY A 86 -0.20 -3.66 7.91
C GLY A 86 0.94 -4.11 7.01
N GLU A 87 0.78 -5.30 6.42
CA GLU A 87 1.85 -6.00 5.70
C GLU A 87 1.84 -5.69 4.21
N THR A 88 0.66 -5.52 3.62
CA THR A 88 0.50 -5.21 2.20
C THR A 88 0.34 -3.70 1.96
N PHE A 89 0.50 -3.29 0.70
CA PHE A 89 0.15 -1.93 0.26
C PHE A 89 -1.30 -1.60 0.63
N ALA A 90 -2.23 -2.52 0.34
CA ALA A 90 -3.66 -2.31 0.58
C ALA A 90 -3.97 -2.13 2.07
N ASP A 91 -3.32 -2.88 2.96
CA ASP A 91 -3.49 -2.72 4.40
C ASP A 91 -3.01 -1.35 4.87
N ARG A 92 -1.80 -0.96 4.43
CA ARG A 92 -1.22 0.36 4.75
C ARG A 92 -2.09 1.49 4.22
N PHE A 93 -2.54 1.37 2.98
CA PHE A 93 -3.38 2.37 2.35
C PHE A 93 -4.72 2.55 3.08
N ARG A 94 -5.42 1.45 3.43
CA ARG A 94 -6.64 1.51 4.25
C ARG A 94 -6.39 2.08 5.64
N SER A 95 -5.26 1.75 6.25
CA SER A 95 -4.90 2.30 7.57
C SER A 95 -4.72 3.82 7.56
N LEU A 96 -4.48 4.40 6.38
CA LEU A 96 -4.28 5.82 6.13
C LEU A 96 -5.47 6.47 5.42
N GLU A 97 -6.64 5.81 5.31
CA GLU A 97 -7.81 6.32 4.57
C GLU A 97 -8.17 7.76 4.97
N GLY A 98 -8.20 8.07 6.27
CA GLY A 98 -8.48 9.43 6.78
C GLY A 98 -7.44 10.50 6.44
N ARG A 99 -6.33 10.15 5.78
CA ARG A 99 -5.31 11.09 5.29
C ARG A 99 -5.61 11.58 3.87
N PHE A 100 -6.52 10.94 3.15
CA PHE A 100 -6.86 11.27 1.77
C PHE A 100 -8.32 11.76 1.68
N ASP A 101 -8.59 12.65 0.72
CA ASP A 101 -9.98 12.89 0.33
C ASP A 101 -10.51 11.71 -0.49
N ARG A 102 -11.84 11.60 -0.59
CA ARG A 102 -12.51 10.47 -1.25
C ARG A 102 -12.11 10.31 -2.73
N ALA A 103 -11.90 11.42 -3.45
CA ALA A 103 -11.58 11.36 -4.87
C ALA A 103 -10.15 10.87 -5.08
N LEU A 104 -9.19 11.41 -4.34
CA LEU A 104 -7.79 10.97 -4.38
C LEU A 104 -7.65 9.53 -3.90
N TYR A 105 -8.37 9.11 -2.85
CA TYR A 105 -8.36 7.74 -2.37
C TYR A 105 -8.77 6.74 -3.46
N GLN A 106 -9.86 7.05 -4.18
CA GLN A 106 -10.34 6.22 -5.28
C GLN A 106 -9.34 6.16 -6.44
N GLN A 107 -8.74 7.30 -6.81
CA GLN A 107 -7.71 7.36 -7.85
C GLN A 107 -6.50 6.49 -7.49
N ILE A 108 -5.99 6.57 -6.26
CA ILE A 108 -4.85 5.75 -5.81
C ILE A 108 -5.19 4.25 -5.93
N TRP A 109 -6.42 3.87 -5.55
CA TRP A 109 -6.85 2.47 -5.66
C TRP A 109 -6.93 2.00 -7.12
N GLU A 110 -7.40 2.85 -8.03
CA GLU A 110 -7.45 2.56 -9.46
C GLU A 110 -6.07 2.36 -10.06
N GLU A 111 -5.12 3.25 -9.75
CA GLU A 111 -3.75 3.14 -10.25
C GLU A 111 -2.99 1.97 -9.61
N HIS A 112 -3.28 1.63 -8.35
CA HIS A 112 -2.73 0.43 -7.73
C HIS A 112 -3.23 -0.86 -8.41
N LYS A 113 -4.49 -0.90 -8.88
CA LYS A 113 -4.98 -2.04 -9.69
C LYS A 113 -4.23 -2.12 -11.02
N LEU A 114 -4.03 -1.00 -11.71
CA LEU A 114 -3.23 -0.95 -12.94
C LEU A 114 -1.81 -1.50 -12.68
N ARG A 115 -1.18 -1.07 -11.60
CA ARG A 115 0.12 -1.59 -11.14
C ARG A 115 0.09 -3.11 -10.92
N ASN A 116 -0.96 -3.65 -10.30
CA ASN A 116 -1.07 -5.09 -10.08
C ASN A 116 -1.20 -5.85 -11.40
N THR A 117 -1.97 -5.34 -12.36
CA THR A 117 -2.02 -5.90 -13.72
C THR A 117 -0.63 -5.87 -14.36
N ILE A 118 0.11 -4.75 -14.27
CA ILE A 118 1.49 -4.66 -14.78
C ILE A 118 2.41 -5.72 -14.15
N ALA A 119 2.31 -5.92 -12.84
CA ALA A 119 3.17 -6.86 -12.12
C ALA A 119 2.87 -8.34 -12.42
N HIS A 120 1.61 -8.67 -12.73
CA HIS A 120 1.17 -10.06 -12.95
C HIS A 120 1.10 -10.47 -14.42
N GLU A 121 0.71 -9.55 -15.30
CA GLU A 121 0.44 -9.83 -16.71
C GLU A 121 1.51 -9.22 -17.64
N HIS A 122 2.40 -8.38 -17.10
CA HIS A 122 3.44 -7.67 -17.84
C HIS A 122 2.99 -6.91 -19.11
N PRO A 123 1.81 -6.24 -19.14
CA PRO A 123 1.43 -5.40 -20.27
C PRO A 123 2.36 -4.19 -20.41
N ASN A 124 2.54 -3.76 -21.66
CA ASN A 124 3.00 -2.43 -21.97
C ASN A 124 1.81 -1.47 -21.93
N ILE A 125 1.95 -0.35 -21.23
CA ILE A 125 0.91 0.68 -21.15
C ILE A 125 1.28 1.90 -22.00
N THR A 126 0.31 2.76 -22.29
CA THR A 126 0.62 4.02 -22.95
C THR A 126 1.37 4.97 -22.01
N ALA A 127 2.22 5.84 -22.57
CA ALA A 127 2.89 6.88 -21.78
C ALA A 127 1.89 7.82 -21.08
N ALA A 128 0.68 7.99 -21.63
CA ALA A 128 -0.39 8.76 -20.99
C ALA A 128 -0.92 8.09 -19.71
N GLN A 129 -1.18 6.79 -19.75
CA GLN A 129 -1.56 6.00 -18.56
C GLN A 129 -0.44 6.04 -17.50
N GLY A 130 0.82 5.86 -17.93
CA GLY A 130 1.97 5.95 -17.03
C GLY A 130 2.08 7.32 -16.34
N ARG A 131 1.94 8.42 -17.09
CA ARG A 131 1.93 9.77 -16.53
C ARG A 131 0.79 9.99 -15.54
N GLN A 132 -0.42 9.54 -15.86
CA GLN A 132 -1.57 9.66 -14.96
C GLN A 132 -1.30 8.95 -13.62
N ALA A 133 -0.89 7.68 -13.68
CA ALA A 133 -0.60 6.87 -12.51
C ALA A 133 0.49 7.49 -11.63
N VAL A 134 1.62 7.88 -12.22
CA VAL A 134 2.73 8.52 -11.49
C VAL A 134 2.28 9.83 -10.83
N GLN A 135 1.47 10.65 -11.52
CA GLN A 135 0.93 11.89 -10.94
C GLN A 135 -0.03 11.63 -9.76
N VAL A 136 -0.86 10.59 -9.82
CA VAL A 136 -1.71 10.19 -8.69
C VAL A 136 -0.85 9.79 -7.49
N PHE A 137 0.17 8.95 -7.68
CA PHE A 137 1.05 8.53 -6.59
C PHE A 137 1.86 9.69 -6.01
N ARG A 138 2.33 10.62 -6.86
CA ARG A 138 3.01 11.84 -6.42
C ARG A 138 2.11 12.72 -5.57
N ARG A 139 0.86 12.95 -6.00
CA ARG A 139 -0.14 13.71 -5.21
C ARG A 139 -0.43 13.03 -3.86
N ALA A 140 -0.52 11.70 -3.84
CA ALA A 140 -0.66 10.94 -2.61
C ALA A 140 0.52 11.16 -1.66
N ALA A 141 1.75 11.08 -2.17
CA ALA A 141 2.96 11.34 -1.37
C ALA A 141 3.01 12.77 -0.82
N SER A 142 2.61 13.77 -1.63
CA SER A 142 2.48 15.16 -1.17
C SER A 142 1.41 15.31 -0.09
N ARG A 143 0.26 14.65 -0.22
CA ARG A 143 -0.81 14.69 0.79
C ARG A 143 -0.38 14.10 2.13
N LEU A 144 0.52 13.12 2.10
CA LEU A 144 1.16 12.53 3.27
C LEU A 144 2.30 13.40 3.85
N GLY A 145 2.65 14.49 3.17
CA GLY A 145 3.68 15.42 3.56
C GLY A 145 5.08 14.89 3.29
N ALA A 146 5.30 14.12 2.22
CA ALA A 146 6.64 13.70 1.79
C ALA A 146 7.25 14.57 0.69
N LEU A 147 6.43 15.43 0.07
CA LEU A 147 6.78 16.47 -0.90
C LEU A 147 6.29 17.80 -0.35
#